data_AF-A0A941UNZ7-F1
#
_entry.id   AF-A0A941UNZ7-F1
#
_cell.length_a   1.000
_cell.length_b   1.000
_cell.length_c   1.000
_cell.angle_alpha   90.00
_cell.angle_beta   90.00
_cell.angle_gamma   90.00
#
_symmetry.space_group_name_H-M   'P 1'
#
loop_
_entity.id
_entity.type
_entity.pdbx_description
1 polymer ?
#
loop_
_entity_poly.entity_id
_entity_poly.type
_entity_poly.pdbx_seq_one_letter_code
_entity_poly.pdbx_strand_id
1 'polypeptide(L)' 'MSQCQRVLDRLRKAPLTQLEAISEIGVARLGARVLELRQQGHSISTEMMTVKNRFGDESRVGRYRLVREARNG' A
#
# COMPACT_ATOMS: atom_id res chain seq x y z
N MET A 1 1.96 10.08 14.67
CA MET A 1 1.52 8.99 13.75
C MET A 1 2.57 8.81 12.67
N SER A 2 3.19 7.63 12.53
CA SER A 2 4.21 7.38 11.51
C SER A 2 3.58 7.16 10.13
N GLN A 3 4.38 7.25 9.05
CA GLN A 3 3.91 6.90 7.71
C GLN A 3 3.51 5.42 7.60
N CYS A 4 4.19 4.51 8.30
CA CYS A 4 3.80 3.08 8.35
C CYS A 4 2.43 2.90 8.98
N GLN A 5 2.16 3.59 10.09
CA GLN A 5 0.85 3.52 10.74
C GLN A 5 -0.27 4.04 9.82
N ARG A 6 -0.04 5.15 9.11
CA ARG A 6 -1.01 5.68 8.12
C ARG A 6 -1.31 4.66 7.01
N VAL A 7 -0.28 3.99 6.50
CA VAL A 7 -0.44 2.95 5.48
C VAL A 7 -1.23 1.77 6.03
N LEU A 8 -0.91 1.29 7.23
CA LEU A 8 -1.64 0.19 7.86
C LEU A 8 -3.11 0.54 8.09
N ASP A 9 -3.39 1.72 8.65
CA ASP A 9 -4.75 2.22 8.89
C ASP A 9 -5.56 2.37 7.59
N ARG A 10 -4.90 2.74 6.50
CA ARG A 10 -5.55 2.83 5.19
C ARG A 10 -5.80 1.46 4.57
N LEU A 11 -4.85 0.52 4.72
CA LEU A 11 -4.97 -0.84 4.19
C LEU A 11 -6.04 -1.67 4.94
N ARG A 12 -6.33 -1.35 6.21
CA ARG A 12 -7.48 -1.89 6.97
C ARG A 12 -8.82 -1.64 6.30
N LYS A 13 -8.95 -0.49 5.62
CA LYS A 13 -10.21 -0.04 5.01
C LYS A 13 -10.37 -0.58 3.60
N ALA A 14 -9.30 -0.51 2.79
CA ALA A 14 -9.31 -0.97 1.41
C ALA A 14 -7.89 -1.16 0.87
N PRO A 15 -7.72 -1.92 -0.23
CA PRO A 15 -6.45 -1.97 -0.95
C PRO A 15 -5.96 -0.57 -1.36
N LEU A 16 -4.67 -0.45 -1.60
CA LEU A 16 -4.00 0.83 -1.86
C LEU A 16 -2.93 0.70 -2.95
N THR A 17 -2.89 1.66 -3.85
CA THR A 17 -1.83 1.86 -4.86
C THR A 17 -0.91 3.01 -4.47
N GLN A 18 0.25 3.13 -5.12
CA GLN A 18 1.19 4.22 -4.85
C GLN A 18 0.58 5.62 -5.12
N LEU A 19 -0.28 5.75 -6.13
CA LEU A 19 -0.93 7.02 -6.44
C LEU A 19 -1.93 7.43 -5.36
N GLU A 20 -2.80 6.50 -4.94
CA GLU A 20 -3.75 6.70 -3.83
C GLU A 20 -3.01 7.01 -2.51
N ALA A 21 -1.88 6.34 -2.25
CA ALA A 21 -1.07 6.63 -1.06
C ALA A 21 -0.55 8.08 -1.03
N ILE A 22 -0.17 8.63 -2.19
CA ILE A 22 0.26 10.03 -2.30
C ILE A 22 -0.93 10.96 -2.08
N SER A 23 -2.03 10.73 -2.80
CA SER A 23 -3.17 11.66 -2.83
C SER A 23 -4.00 11.64 -1.54
N GLU A 24 -4.17 10.48 -0.90
CA GLU A 24 -5.07 10.32 0.24
C GLU A 24 -4.37 10.49 1.59
N ILE A 25 -3.12 10.00 1.71
CA ILE A 25 -2.42 9.91 3.01
C ILE A 25 -1.01 10.53 3.02
N GLY A 26 -0.58 11.12 1.90
CA GLY A 26 0.69 11.84 1.78
C GLY A 26 1.93 10.95 1.88
N VAL A 27 1.87 9.70 1.40
CA VAL A 27 2.97 8.72 1.47
C VAL A 27 3.56 8.45 0.09
N ALA A 28 4.73 9.03 -0.18
CA ALA A 28 5.42 8.92 -1.47
C ALA A 28 6.20 7.60 -1.69
N ARG A 29 6.46 6.83 -0.62
CA ARG A 29 7.21 5.56 -0.69
C ARG A 29 6.38 4.40 -0.13
N LEU A 30 5.21 4.13 -0.71
CA LEU A 30 4.30 3.09 -0.23
C LEU A 30 4.99 1.73 -0.15
N GLY A 31 5.74 1.35 -1.18
CA GLY A 31 6.45 0.07 -1.22
C GLY A 31 7.41 -0.13 -0.03
N ALA A 32 8.15 0.92 0.36
CA ALA A 32 9.02 0.87 1.52
C ALA A 32 8.25 0.71 2.84
N ARG A 33 7.12 1.42 2.99
CA ARG A 33 6.26 1.28 4.18
C ARG A 33 5.63 -0.11 4.26
N VAL A 34 5.20 -0.68 3.13
CA VAL A 34 4.68 -2.04 3.06
C VAL A 34 5.75 -3.07 3.42
N LEU A 35 6.99 -2.89 2.96
CA LEU A 35 8.10 -3.76 3.34
C LEU A 35 8.34 -3.75 4.85
N GLU A 36 8.36 -2.57 5.47
CA GLU A 36 8.49 -2.43 6.93
C GLU A 36 7.32 -3.09 7.68
N LEU A 37 6.08 -2.94 7.21
CA LEU A 37 4.92 -3.61 7.80
C LEU A 37 5.02 -5.13 7.67
N ARG A 38 5.51 -5.65 6.55
CA ARG A 38 5.76 -7.10 6.39
C ARG A 38 6.83 -7.59 7.37
N GLN A 39 7.89 -6.83 7.58
CA GLN A 39 8.93 -7.13 8.57
C GLN A 39 8.39 -7.11 10.00
N GLN A 40 7.40 -6.27 10.29
CA GLN A 40 6.65 -6.25 11.56
C GLN A 40 5.66 -7.43 11.70
N GLY A 41 5.56 -8.31 10.70
CA GLY A 41 4.73 -9.51 10.75
C GLY A 41 3.35 -9.37 10.12
N HIS A 42 3.02 -8.21 9.54
CA HIS A 42 1.76 -8.04 8.80
C HIS A 42 1.82 -8.79 7.47
N SER A 43 0.79 -9.58 7.17
CA SER A 43 0.63 -10.21 5.86
C SER A 43 -0.07 -9.24 4.92
N ILE A 44 0.66 -8.74 3.92
CA ILE A 44 0.16 -7.81 2.90
C ILE A 44 0.43 -8.44 1.53
N SER A 45 -0.60 -8.71 0.75
CA SER A 45 -0.46 -9.18 -0.64
C SER A 45 -0.26 -8.02 -1.59
N THR A 46 0.34 -8.30 -2.75
CA THR A 46 0.47 -7.36 -3.86
C THR A 46 -0.12 -8.02 -5.10
N GLU A 47 -1.08 -7.34 -5.72
CA GLU A 47 -1.62 -7.68 -7.02
C GLU A 47 -1.08 -6.68 -8.05
N MET A 48 -0.56 -7.17 -9.17
CA MET A 48 -0.15 -6.28 -10.27
C MET A 48 -1.34 -6.02 -11.18
N MET A 49 -1.68 -4.74 -11.36
CA MET A 49 -2.77 -4.33 -12.24
C MET A 49 -2.27 -3.38 -13.34
N THR A 50 -2.88 -3.47 -14.51
CA THR A 50 -2.65 -2.52 -15.61
C THR A 50 -3.59 -1.34 -15.46
N VAL A 51 -3.05 -0.13 -15.52
CA VAL A 51 -3.79 1.14 -15.49
C VAL A 51 -3.37 2.00 -16.66
N LYS A 52 -4.23 2.93 -17.10
CA LYS A 52 -3.80 4.01 -17.98
C LYS A 52 -3.15 5.11 -17.16
N ASN A 53 -1.94 5.52 -17.53
CA ASN A 53 -1.28 6.65 -16.91
C ASN A 53 -1.81 7.98 -17.47
N ARG A 54 -1.29 9.10 -16.96
CA ARG A 54 -1.71 10.46 -17.37
C ARG A 54 -1.46 10.80 -18.85
N PHE A 55 -0.62 10.03 -19.53
CA PHE A 55 -0.28 10.18 -20.95
C PHE A 55 -1.10 9.24 -21.84
N GLY A 56 -1.93 8.37 -21.26
CA GLY A 56 -2.78 7.42 -21.97
C GLY A 56 -2.16 6.04 -22.17
N ASP A 57 -0.89 5.85 -21.82
CA ASP A 57 -0.20 4.57 -21.96
C ASP A 57 -0.59 3.59 -20.85
N GLU A 58 -0.52 2.29 -21.17
CA GLU A 58 -0.64 1.24 -20.18
C GLU A 58 0.58 1.23 -19.25
N SER A 59 0.32 1.10 -17.95
CA SER A 59 1.34 1.00 -16.91
C SER A 59 0.93 -0.06 -15.91
N ARG A 60 1.88 -0.89 -15.47
CA ARG A 60 1.64 -1.89 -14.43
C ARG A 60 1.99 -1.31 -13.07
N VAL A 61 1.02 -1.34 -12.14
CA VAL A 61 1.19 -0.83 -10.78
C VAL A 61 0.83 -1.90 -9.76
N GLY A 62 1.50 -1.88 -8.62
CA GLY A 62 1.17 -2.76 -7.49
C GLY A 62 0.00 -2.21 -6.69
N ARG A 63 -1.02 -3.04 -6.47
CA ARG A 63 -2.13 -2.82 -5.56
C ARG A 63 -1.93 -3.68 -4.32
N TYR A 64 -1.78 -3.04 -3.17
CA TYR A 64 -1.46 -3.70 -1.91
C TYR A 64 -2.74 -3.91 -1.10
N ARG A 65 -2.90 -5.09 -0.50
CA ARG A 65 -4.04 -5.43 0.37
C ARG A 65 -3.55 -6.06 1.66
N LEU A 66 -4.10 -5.62 2.79
CA LEU A 66 -3.87 -6.28 4.07
C LEU A 66 -4.66 -7.59 4.11
N VAL A 67 -3.94 -8.70 4.26
CA VAL A 67 -4.51 -10.06 4.37
C VAL A 67 -4.69 -10.42 5.85
N ARG A 68 -3.69 -10.11 6.67
CA ARG A 68 -3.70 -10.38 8.10
C ARG A 68 -2.81 -9.39 8.83
N GLU A 69 -3.30 -8.84 9.93
CA GLU A 69 -2.47 -8.05 10.82
C GLU A 69 -1.67 -8.95 11.77
N ALA A 70 -0.45 -8.51 12.12
CA ALA A 70 0.28 -9.10 13.23
C ALA A 70 -0.59 -9.00 14.49
N ARG A 71 -0.67 -10.08 15.27
CA ARG A 71 -1.27 -10.02 16.60
C ARG A 71 -0.24 -9.33 17.50
N ASN A 72 -0.57 -8.14 18.00
CA ASN A 72 0.13 -7.60 19.15
C ASN A 72 -0.28 -8.48 20.33
N GLY A 73 0.68 -9.26 20.84
CA GLY A 73 0.52 -10.01 22.10
C GLY A 73 0.39 -9.07 23.28
#